data_AF-A0A920KWV9-F1
#
_entry.id   AF-A0A920KWV9-F1
#
_cell.length_a   1.000
_cell.length_b   1.000
_cell.length_c   1.000
_cell.angle_alpha   90.00
_cell.angle_beta   90.00
_cell.angle_gamma   90.00
#
_symmetry.space_group_name_H-M   'P 1'
#
loop_
_entity.id
_entity.type
_entity.pdbx_description
1 polymer ?
#
loop_
_entity_poly.entity_id
_entity_poly.type
_entity_poly.pdbx_seq_one_letter_code
_entity_poly.pdbx_strand_id
1 'polypeptide(L)' 'MKEIKKTKIVATLGPSSSDRETIKDMMVAGVNIFRINFSHADFEAAKQRIELIRELNKELGFNVGC' A
#
# COMPACT_ATOMS: atom_id res chain seq x y z
N MET A 1 19.92 -12.76 13.56
CA MET A 1 19.51 -11.40 13.16
C MET A 1 18.75 -11.49 11.85
N LYS A 2 17.46 -11.13 11.80
CA LYS A 2 16.75 -11.00 10.51
C LYS A 2 17.40 -9.84 9.75
N GLU A 3 17.92 -10.10 8.55
CA GLU A 3 18.43 -9.04 7.68
C GLU A 3 17.33 -8.01 7.44
N ILE A 4 17.52 -6.81 7.98
CA ILE A 4 16.63 -5.68 7.71
C ILE A 4 17.03 -5.16 6.34
N LYS A 5 16.17 -5.35 5.33
CA LYS A 5 16.36 -4.75 4.01
C LYS A 5 16.51 -3.23 4.18
N LYS A 6 17.69 -2.71 3.83
CA LYS A 6 17.96 -1.25 3.84
C LYS A 6 17.19 -0.52 2.74
N THR A 7 16.92 -1.21 1.63
CA THR A 7 16.14 -0.70 0.51
C THR A 7 14.66 -0.76 0.83
N LYS A 8 14.01 0.41 0.79
CA LYS A 8 12.55 0.52 0.89
C LYS A 8 11.92 0.32 -0.48
N ILE A 9 10.87 -0.49 -0.54
CA ILE A 9 10.11 -0.71 -1.77
C ILE A 9 8.93 0.26 -1.79
N VAL A 10 8.88 1.08 -2.82
CA VAL A 10 7.76 2.01 -3.09
C VAL A 10 6.96 1.47 -4.27
N ALA A 11 5.67 1.24 -4.09
CA ALA A 11 4.77 0.78 -5.14
C ALA A 11 3.72 1.85 -5.46
N THR A 12 3.51 2.17 -6.73
CA THR A 12 2.49 3.17 -7.11
C THR A 12 1.14 2.49 -7.27
N LEU A 13 0.12 2.96 -6.55
CA LEU A 13 -1.25 2.47 -6.67
C LEU A 13 -1.97 3.23 -7.78
N GLY A 14 -2.28 2.50 -8.85
CA GLY A 14 -3.16 2.95 -9.93
C GLY A 14 -4.60 2.44 -9.75
N PRO A 15 -5.51 2.83 -10.65
CA PRO A 15 -6.87 2.30 -10.71
C PRO A 15 -6.94 0.78 -10.90
N SER A 16 -5.98 0.18 -11.61
CA SER A 16 -5.92 -1.28 -11.81
C SER A 16 -5.28 -2.06 -10.66
N SER A 17 -4.89 -1.38 -9.57
CA SER A 17 -4.14 -2.01 -8.47
C SER A 17 -4.75 -1.67 -7.11
N SER A 18 -5.99 -1.19 -7.09
CA SER A 18 -6.67 -0.71 -5.90
C SER A 18 -7.53 -1.76 -5.20
N ASP A 19 -7.48 -3.00 -5.65
CA ASP A 19 -8.19 -4.11 -5.02
C ASP A 19 -7.50 -4.52 -3.73
N ARG A 20 -8.32 -4.88 -2.73
CA ARG A 20 -7.84 -5.28 -1.39
C ARG A 20 -6.86 -6.44 -1.44
N GLU A 21 -7.16 -7.42 -2.29
CA GLU A 21 -6.33 -8.63 -2.43
C GLU A 21 -4.96 -8.28 -3.01
N THR A 22 -4.91 -7.46 -4.06
CA THR A 22 -3.65 -7.03 -4.66
C THR A 22 -2.81 -6.19 -3.70
N ILE A 23 -3.44 -5.28 -2.93
CA ILE A 23 -2.73 -4.50 -1.91
C ILE A 23 -2.18 -5.41 -0.82
N LYS A 24 -2.98 -6.38 -0.35
CA LYS A 24 -2.56 -7.37 0.64
C LYS A 24 -1.36 -8.19 0.14
N ASP A 25 -1.41 -8.68 -1.09
CA ASP A 25 -0.31 -9.43 -1.70
C ASP A 25 0.96 -8.57 -1.82
N MET A 26 0.83 -7.30 -2.20
CA MET A 26 1.94 -6.36 -2.23
C MET A 26 2.55 -6.09 -0.84
N MET A 27 1.73 -5.98 0.19
CA MET A 27 2.19 -5.82 1.58
C MET A 27 2.95 -7.06 2.04
N VAL A 28 2.42 -8.27 1.76
CA VAL A 28 3.08 -9.54 2.08
C VAL A 28 4.38 -9.72 1.29
N ALA A 29 4.42 -9.27 0.03
CA ALA A 29 5.63 -9.26 -0.80
C ALA A 29 6.72 -8.31 -0.24
N GLY A 30 6.36 -7.36 0.62
CA GLY A 30 7.30 -6.48 1.33
C GLY A 30 7.33 -5.04 0.84
N VAL A 31 6.24 -4.54 0.24
CA VAL A 31 6.09 -3.10 -0.02
C VAL A 31 6.11 -2.32 1.31
N ASN A 32 6.82 -1.19 1.32
CA ASN A 32 6.93 -0.33 2.50
C ASN A 32 6.13 0.96 2.36
N ILE A 33 6.00 1.48 1.14
CA ILE A 33 5.28 2.73 0.88
C ILE A 33 4.46 2.54 -0.39
N PHE A 34 3.17 2.81 -0.30
CA PHE A 34 2.33 3.01 -1.45
C PHE A 34 2.38 4.47 -1.88
N ARG A 35 2.49 4.72 -3.18
CA ARG A 35 2.41 6.06 -3.77
C ARG A 35 1.08 6.18 -4.48
N ILE A 36 0.24 7.11 -4.05
CA ILE A 36 -1.03 7.40 -4.71
C ILE A 36 -0.80 8.49 -5.76
N ASN A 37 -1.10 8.19 -7.03
CA ASN A 37 -0.99 9.18 -8.09
C ASN A 37 -2.29 9.99 -8.21
N PHE A 38 -2.31 11.18 -7.60
CA PHE A 38 -3.47 12.09 -7.58
C PHE A 38 -3.77 12.74 -8.93
N SER A 39 -2.84 12.73 -9.89
CA SER A 39 -3.04 13.37 -11.20
C SER A 39 -4.13 12.73 -12.06
N HIS A 40 -4.52 11.49 -11.77
CA HIS A 40 -5.53 10.73 -12.52
C HIS A 40 -6.58 10.07 -11.62
N ALA A 41 -6.54 10.32 -10.31
CA ALA A 41 -7.42 9.65 -9.35
C ALA A 41 -8.29 10.68 -8.62
N ASP A 42 -9.59 10.40 -8.56
CA ASP A 42 -10.52 11.15 -7.73
C ASP A 42 -10.12 11.07 -6.25
N PHE A 43 -10.30 12.18 -5.54
CA PHE A 43 -10.03 12.26 -4.09
C PHE A 43 -10.72 11.15 -3.29
N GLU A 44 -11.90 10.74 -3.74
CA GLU A 44 -12.70 9.69 -3.10
C GLU A 44 -12.03 8.32 -3.24
N ALA A 45 -11.52 7.98 -4.42
CA ALA A 45 -10.77 6.75 -4.66
C ALA A 45 -9.45 6.71 -3.88
N ALA A 46 -8.75 7.85 -3.79
CA ALA A 46 -7.56 7.97 -2.96
C ALA A 46 -7.86 7.74 -1.48
N LYS A 47 -8.96 8.32 -0.96
CA LYS A 47 -9.40 8.14 0.42
C LYS A 47 -9.74 6.68 0.73
N GLN A 48 -10.53 6.02 -0.13
CA GLN A 48 -10.87 4.60 0.02
C GLN A 48 -9.61 3.72 0.07
N ARG A 49 -8.61 3.98 -0.78
CA ARG A 49 -7.33 3.25 -0.76
C ARG A 49 -6.56 3.45 0.55
N ILE A 50 -6.50 4.68 1.06
CA ILE A 50 -5.83 4.99 2.33
C ILE A 50 -6.51 4.25 3.49
N GLU A 51 -7.84 4.25 3.54
CA GLU A 51 -8.61 3.51 4.54
C GLU A 51 -8.31 2.01 4.45
N LEU A 52 -8.32 1.45 3.25
CA LEU A 52 -8.01 0.03 3.00
C LEU A 52 -6.60 -0.35 3.47
N ILE A 53 -5.58 0.47 3.16
CA ILE A 53 -4.19 0.24 3.60
C ILE A 53 -4.09 0.32 5.12
N ARG A 54 -4.80 1.25 5.77
CA ARG A 54 -4.83 1.36 7.23
C ARG A 54 -5.51 0.16 7.89
N GLU A 55 -6.57 -0.36 7.30
CA GLU A 55 -7.22 -1.60 7.76
C GLU A 55 -6.28 -2.80 7.62
N LEU A 56 -5.68 -2.98 6.44
CA LEU A 56 -4.73 -4.07 6.19
C LEU A 56 -3.48 -3.97 7.08
N ASN A 57 -2.99 -2.75 7.37
CA ASN A 57 -1.90 -2.55 8.31
C ASN A 57 -2.28 -3.06 9.72
N LYS A 58 -3.50 -2.80 10.19
CA LYS A 58 -4.00 -3.32 11.47
C LYS A 58 -4.19 -4.84 11.44
N GLU A 59 -4.72 -5.37 10.34
CA GLU A 59 -5.00 -6.81 10.17
C GLU A 59 -3.70 -7.64 10.11
N LEU A 60 -2.70 -7.16 9.37
CA LEU A 60 -1.44 -7.89 9.13
C LEU A 60 -0.32 -7.53 10.11
N GLY A 61 -0.51 -6.48 10.92
CA GLY A 61 0.53 -5.94 11.80
C GLY A 61 1.70 -5.30 11.02
N PHE A 62 1.48 -4.87 9.79
CA PHE A 62 2.47 -4.16 9.00
C PHE A 62 2.39 -2.63 9.23
N ASN A 63 3.50 -1.95 8.95
CA ASN A 63 3.59 -0.50 8.98
C ASN A 63 3.97 0.01 7.59
N VAL A 64 3.00 -0.06 6.68
CA VAL A 64 3.14 0.40 5.30
C VAL A 64 2.60 1.81 5.18
N GLY A 65 3.40 2.73 4.64
CA GLY A 65 2.99 4.11 4.37
C GLY A 65 2.16 4.24 3.10
N CYS A 66 1.45 5.34 2.95
CA CYS A 66 0.65 5.71 1.77
C CYS A 66 0.87 7.18 1.41
#